data_AF-A0A533I9E1-F1
#
_entry.id   AF-A0A533I9E1-F1
#
_cell.length_a   1.000
_cell.length_b   1.000
_cell.length_c   1.000
_cell.angle_alpha   90.00
_cell.angle_beta   90.00
_cell.angle_gamma   90.00
#
_symmetry.space_group_name_H-M   'P 1'
#
loop_
_entity.id
_entity.type
_entity.pdbx_description
1 polymer ?
#
loop_
_entity_poly.entity_id
_entity_poly.type
_entity_poly.pdbx_seq_one_letter_code
_entity_poly.pdbx_strand_id
1 'polypeptide(L)' 'MDVLFILIPVSILLGAGGLGAFLWSLKSRQYDDPKGDAERVLSSEWDDHPKPPVSDQKSDP' A
#
# COMPACT_ATOMS: atom_id res chain seq x y z
N MET A 1 -29.69 30.03 -0.61
CA MET A 1 -29.96 28.72 0.04
C MET A 1 -29.87 27.55 -0.93
N ASP A 2 -29.69 27.80 -2.24
CA ASP A 2 -29.67 26.76 -3.27
C ASP A 2 -28.39 25.92 -3.29
N VAL A 3 -27.27 26.48 -2.83
CA VAL A 3 -25.97 25.79 -2.80
C VAL A 3 -25.98 24.57 -1.87
N LEU A 4 -26.80 24.59 -0.81
CA LEU A 4 -26.92 23.46 0.12
C LEU A 4 -27.50 22.22 -0.57
N PHE A 5 -28.38 22.39 -1.57
CA PHE A 5 -28.93 21.28 -2.34
C PHE A 5 -27.87 20.55 -3.17
N ILE A 6 -26.76 21.20 -3.48
CA ILE A 6 -25.62 20.58 -4.19
C ILE A 6 -24.61 20.04 -3.17
N LEU A 7 -24.28 20.83 -2.14
CA LEU A 7 -23.26 20.46 -1.17
C LEU A 7 -23.64 19.25 -0.31
N ILE A 8 -24.91 19.10 0.07
CA ILE A 8 -25.38 17.96 0.87
C ILE A 8 -25.16 16.63 0.13
N PRO A 9 -25.68 16.41 -1.10
CA PRO A 9 -25.44 15.15 -1.81
C PRO A 9 -23.96 14.95 -2.17
N VAL A 10 -23.24 16.01 -2.53
CA VAL A 10 -21.79 15.92 -2.83
C VAL A 10 -21.00 15.47 -1.61
N SER A 11 -21.27 16.03 -0.42
CA SER A 11 -20.58 15.64 0.82
C SER A 11 -20.90 14.20 1.23
N ILE A 12 -22.14 13.74 1.05
CA ILE A 12 -22.52 12.34 1.29
C ILE A 12 -21.75 11.41 0.35
N LEU A 13 -21.69 11.74 -0.94
CA LEU A 13 -20.95 10.96 -1.93
C LEU A 13 -19.46 10.92 -1.64
N LEU A 14 -18.87 12.04 -1.25
CA LEU A 14 -17.45 12.11 -0.86
C LEU A 14 -17.19 11.30 0.41
N GLY A 15 -18.07 11.38 1.42
CA GLY A 15 -17.96 10.58 2.64
C GLY A 15 -18.09 9.09 2.37
N ALA A 16 -19.08 8.68 1.57
CA ALA A 16 -19.28 7.29 1.18
C ALA A 16 -18.12 6.77 0.31
N GLY A 17 -17.62 7.58 -0.62
CA GLY A 17 -16.46 7.26 -1.45
C GLY A 17 -15.19 7.08 -0.63
N GLY A 18 -14.92 7.98 0.31
CA GLY A 18 -13.79 7.86 1.24
C GLY A 18 -13.90 6.62 2.13
N LEU A 19 -15.08 6.34 2.68
CA LEU A 19 -15.32 5.14 3.48
C LEU A 19 -15.15 3.86 2.66
N GLY A 20 -15.69 3.83 1.43
CA GLY A 20 -15.53 2.70 0.52
C GLY A 20 -14.07 2.44 0.16
N ALA A 21 -13.31 3.49 -0.15
CA ALA A 21 -11.88 3.39 -0.42
C ALA A 21 -11.10 2.89 0.81
N PHE A 22 -11.45 3.36 2.01
CA PHE A 22 -10.85 2.90 3.25
C PHE A 22 -11.10 1.42 3.53
N LEU A 23 -12.35 0.96 3.39
CA LEU A 23 -12.70 -0.45 3.56
C LEU A 23 -12.04 -1.34 2.50
N TRP A 24 -11.92 -0.85 1.26
CA TRP A 24 -11.19 -1.53 0.20
C TRP A 24 -9.69 -1.65 0.52
N SER A 25 -9.05 -0.59 1.02
CA SER A 25 -7.65 -0.61 1.45
C SER A 25 -7.41 -1.67 2.54
N LEU A 26 -8.27 -1.73 3.56
CA LEU A 26 -8.18 -2.75 4.62
C LEU A 26 -8.36 -4.17 4.08
N LYS A 27 -9.31 -4.39 3.15
CA LYS A 27 -9.54 -5.72 2.54
C LYS A 27 -8.39 -6.15 1.64
N SER A 28 -7.66 -5.19 1.05
CA SER A 28 -6.62 -5.47 0.05
C SER A 28 -5.35 -6.11 0.62
N ARG A 29 -5.30 -6.43 1.93
CA ARG A 29 -4.15 -7.07 2.59
C ARG A 29 -2.82 -6.32 2.37
N GLN A 30 -2.89 -5.05 1.98
CA GLN A 30 -1.71 -4.18 1.81
C GLN A 30 -0.97 -3.93 3.12
N TYR A 31 -1.58 -4.28 4.26
CA TYR A 31 -1.00 -4.17 5.59
C TYR A 31 -0.59 -5.53 6.17
N ASP A 32 -0.54 -6.60 5.38
CA ASP A 32 -0.19 -7.94 5.89
C ASP A 32 1.32 -8.06 6.18
N ASP A 33 2.17 -7.30 5.48
CA ASP A 33 3.61 -7.26 5.77
C ASP A 33 4.26 -5.87 5.72
N PRO A 34 3.81 -4.90 6.55
CA PRO A 34 4.46 -3.59 6.65
C PRO A 34 5.83 -3.71 7.32
N LYS A 35 6.02 -4.76 8.14
CA LYS A 35 7.25 -5.01 8.90
C LYS A 35 8.38 -5.50 7.99
N GLY A 36 8.12 -6.45 7.09
CA GLY A 36 9.12 -6.95 6.15
C GLY A 36 9.55 -5.91 5.11
N ASP A 37 8.68 -4.97 4.74
CA ASP A 37 9.06 -3.82 3.91
C ASP A 37 9.96 -2.82 4.67
N ALA A 38 9.64 -2.54 5.94
CA ALA A 38 10.49 -1.70 6.79
C ALA A 38 11.86 -2.34 7.10
N GLU A 39 11.88 -3.65 7.35
CA GLU A 39 13.13 -4.41 7.56
C GLU A 39 14.01 -4.37 6.29
N ARG A 40 13.41 -4.48 5.10
CA ARG A 40 14.13 -4.42 3.82
C ARG A 40 14.70 -3.06 3.49
N VAL A 41 14.00 -1.96 3.82
CA VAL A 41 14.52 -0.60 3.54
C VAL A 41 15.62 -0.18 4.52
N LEU A 42 15.66 -0.77 5.72
CA LEU A 42 16.71 -0.54 6.71
C LEU A 42 17.85 -1.57 6.65
N SER A 43 17.69 -2.60 5.80
CA SER A 43 18.69 -3.64 5.58
C SER A 43 19.86 -3.09 4.78
N SER A 44 21.06 -3.16 5.34
CA SER A 44 22.31 -2.81 4.65
C SER A 44 22.90 -3.98 3.84
N GLU A 45 22.20 -5.13 3.76
CA GLU A 45 22.70 -6.38 3.15
C GLU A 45 23.09 -6.20 1.68
N TRP A 46 22.46 -5.26 0.98
CA TRP A 46 22.64 -5.02 -0.45
C TRP A 46 22.98 -3.54 -0.77
N ASP A 47 23.49 -2.78 0.20
CA ASP A 47 23.91 -1.38 -0.01
C ASP A 47 25.17 -1.30 -0.88
N ASP A 48 26.12 -2.20 -0.65
CA ASP A 48 27.41 -2.21 -1.36
C ASP A 48 27.34 -2.94 -2.71
N HIS A 49 26.37 -3.84 -2.90
CA HIS A 49 26.23 -4.64 -4.11
C HIS A 49 24.77 -5.11 -4.31
N PRO A 50 24.28 -5.17 -5.56
CA PRO A 50 22.91 -5.57 -5.84
C PRO A 50 22.69 -7.06 -5.57
N LYS A 51 21.45 -7.41 -5.20
CA LYS A 51 21.05 -8.80 -4.97
C LYS A 51 21.29 -9.66 -6.23
N PRO A 52 21.96 -10.82 -6.11
CA PRO A 52 22.21 -11.70 -7.25
C PRO A 52 20.90 -12.26 -7.81
N PRO A 53 20.83 -12.51 -9.13
CA PRO A 53 19.63 -13.02 -9.76
C PRO A 53 19.30 -14.43 -9.24
N VAL A 54 18.01 -14.74 -9.12
CA VAL A 54 17.49 -15.99 -8.52
C VAL A 54 18.00 -17.25 -9.25
N SER A 55 18.40 -17.13 -10.51
CA SER A 55 19.00 -18.20 -11.31
C SER A 55 20.31 -18.74 -10.72
N ASP A 56 21.06 -17.88 -10.01
CA ASP A 56 22.43 -18.18 -9.58
C ASP A 56 22.49 -18.74 -8.16
N GLN A 57 21.37 -18.75 -7.43
CA GLN A 57 21.28 -19.30 -6.07
C GLN A 57 21.10 -20.84 -6.05
N LYS A 58 20.74 -21.46 -7.19
CA LYS A 58 20.49 -22.91 -7.26
C LYS A 58 21.72 -23.73 -7.64
N SER A 59 22.87 -23.10 -7.82
CA SER A 59 24.10 -23.73 -8.33
C SER A 59 25.14 -24.10 -7.28
N ASP A 60 24.87 -23.88 -5.99
CA ASP A 60 25.74 -24.39 -4.91
C ASP A 60 25.25 -25.78 -4.43
N PRO A 61 26.02 -26.87 -4.69
CA PRO A 61 25.77 -28.20 -4.13
C PRO A 61 26.17 -28.34 -2.66
#